data_AF-A0A1F5JLN1-F1
#
_entry.id   AF-A0A1F5JLN1-F1
#
_cell.length_a   1.000
_cell.length_b   1.000
_cell.length_c   1.000
_cell.angle_alpha   90.00
_cell.angle_beta   90.00
_cell.angle_gamma   90.00
#
_symmetry.space_group_name_H-M   'P 1'
#
loop_
_entity.id
_entity.type
_entity.pdbx_description
1 polymer ?
#
loop_
_entity_poly.entity_id
_entity_poly.type
_entity_poly.pdbx_seq_one_letter_code
_entity_poly.pdbx_strand_id
1 'polypeptide(L)'
;MTEALLVREITLNTRLEDISDGPPCMACGYPTEKFLAPEHLMTGQNMQVRALNVASYRCNRGDGEVYRSHEAMVESLTKASKIMRHNGDDVTPRHFRESIRRYRKDIRDQRLTRPRNIL
;
A
#
# COMPACT_ATOMS: atom_id res chain seq x y z
N MET A 1 9.86 -13.31 29.18
CA MET A 1 8.82 -14.00 28.39
C MET A 1 8.52 -13.11 27.20
N THR A 2 8.92 -13.52 25.99
CA THR A 2 8.60 -12.79 24.76
C THR A 2 7.17 -13.13 24.39
N GLU A 3 6.21 -12.24 24.70
CA GLU A 3 4.85 -12.40 24.19
C GLU A 3 4.92 -12.36 22.66
N ALA A 4 4.38 -13.40 22.03
CA ALA A 4 4.27 -13.43 20.57
C ALA A 4 3.36 -12.29 20.13
N LEU A 5 3.88 -11.38 19.30
CA LEU A 5 3.09 -10.33 18.66
C LEU A 5 1.92 -10.97 17.91
N LEU A 6 0.69 -10.56 18.24
CA LEU A 6 -0.50 -11.02 17.55
C LEU A 6 -0.44 -10.59 16.08
N VAL A 7 -0.43 -11.53 15.14
CA VAL A 7 -0.46 -11.22 13.70
C VAL A 7 -1.88 -11.43 13.16
N ARG A 8 -2.43 -10.41 12.49
CA ARG A 8 -3.71 -10.48 11.79
C ARG A 8 -3.52 -10.31 10.30
N GLU A 9 -4.06 -11.24 9.52
CA GLU A 9 -4.03 -11.14 8.07
C GLU A 9 -5.24 -10.37 7.53
N ILE A 10 -5.01 -9.60 6.47
CA ILE A 10 -6.06 -8.92 5.72
C ILE A 10 -5.94 -9.21 4.23
N THR A 11 -7.09 -9.39 3.60
CA THR A 11 -7.24 -9.44 2.15
C THR A 11 -7.54 -8.05 1.63
N LEU A 12 -6.87 -7.62 0.56
CA LEU A 12 -7.16 -6.36 -0.13
C LEU A 12 -8.10 -6.64 -1.32
N ASN A 13 -8.97 -5.68 -1.60
CA ASN A 13 -9.87 -5.69 -2.76
C ASN A 13 -9.22 -5.01 -3.97
N THR A 14 -8.18 -4.20 -3.75
CA THR A 14 -7.41 -3.55 -4.82
C THR A 14 -6.69 -4.60 -5.67
N ARG A 15 -7.00 -4.66 -6.96
CA ARG A 15 -6.37 -5.56 -7.94
C ARG A 15 -5.37 -4.80 -8.81
N LEU A 16 -4.61 -5.52 -9.66
CA LEU A 16 -3.63 -4.89 -10.56
C LEU A 16 -4.29 -3.99 -11.61
N GLU A 17 -5.49 -4.33 -12.05
CA GLU A 17 -6.29 -3.51 -12.96
C GLU A 17 -6.78 -2.20 -12.33
N ASP A 18 -6.88 -2.14 -11.00
CA ASP A 18 -7.41 -0.99 -10.28
C ASP A 18 -6.35 0.10 -10.01
N ILE A 19 -5.06 -0.24 -10.17
CA ILE A 19 -3.93 0.69 -9.94
C ILE A 19 -3.52 1.40 -11.23
N SER A 20 -2.98 2.62 -11.10
CA SER A 20 -2.41 3.37 -12.22
C SER A 20 -1.15 2.69 -12.80
N ASP A 21 -0.58 3.28 -13.85
CA ASP A 21 0.74 2.85 -14.30
C ASP A 21 1.78 3.35 -13.30
N GLY A 22 2.77 2.50 -13.02
CA GLY A 22 3.76 2.80 -12.01
C GLY A 22 4.70 3.93 -12.44
N PRO A 23 5.27 4.69 -11.48
CA PRO A 23 6.34 5.62 -11.81
C PRO A 23 7.55 4.86 -12.35
N PRO A 24 8.46 5.52 -13.08
CA PRO A 24 9.77 4.97 -13.35
C PRO A 24 10.47 4.60 -12.03
N CYS A 25 11.25 3.52 -12.06
CA CYS A 25 12.04 3.07 -10.93
C CYS A 25 12.95 4.21 -10.43
N MET A 26 12.93 4.49 -9.13
CA MET A 26 13.70 5.58 -8.55
C MET A 26 15.21 5.31 -8.58
N ALA A 27 15.62 4.05 -8.56
CA ALA A 27 17.04 3.67 -8.58
C ALA A 27 17.67 3.76 -9.98
N CYS A 28 16.94 3.40 -11.04
CA CYS A 28 17.52 3.27 -12.39
C CYS A 28 16.77 4.00 -13.51
N GLY A 29 15.61 4.61 -13.22
CA GLY A 29 14.80 5.35 -14.20
C GLY A 29 14.04 4.49 -15.21
N TYR A 30 14.17 3.16 -15.16
CA TYR A 30 13.45 2.26 -16.07
C TYR A 30 11.96 2.16 -15.71
N PRO A 31 11.08 1.87 -16.69
CA PRO A 31 9.67 1.60 -16.42
C PRO A 31 9.51 0.48 -15.38
N THR A 32 8.51 0.63 -14.52
CA THR A 32 8.08 -0.42 -13.60
C THR A 32 6.88 -1.16 -14.18
N GLU A 33 6.74 -2.44 -13.80
CA GLU A 33 5.59 -3.25 -14.18
C GLU A 33 4.71 -3.54 -12.99
N LYS A 34 3.41 -3.67 -13.24
CA LYS A 34 2.43 -4.07 -12.22
C LYS A 34 2.78 -5.46 -11.69
N PHE A 35 2.78 -5.60 -10.38
CA PHE A 35 3.27 -6.78 -9.67
C PHE A 35 2.46 -7.00 -8.39
N LEU A 36 2.15 -8.25 -8.06
CA LEU A 36 1.57 -8.59 -6.75
C LEU A 36 2.70 -8.84 -5.75
N ALA A 37 2.94 -7.86 -4.88
CA ALA A 37 3.87 -8.03 -3.79
C ALA A 37 3.33 -9.07 -2.80
N PRO A 38 4.18 -10.00 -2.30
CA PRO A 38 3.71 -11.10 -1.45
C PRO A 38 3.06 -10.58 -0.17
N GLU A 39 3.64 -9.54 0.45
CA GLU A 39 3.09 -8.96 1.66
C GLU A 39 3.40 -7.46 1.89
N HIS A 40 2.57 -6.86 2.73
CA HIS A 40 2.80 -5.58 3.39
C HIS A 40 2.52 -5.73 4.88
N LEU A 41 3.56 -5.62 5.70
CA LEU A 41 3.48 -5.71 7.15
C LEU A 41 3.32 -4.31 7.76
N MET A 42 2.32 -4.15 8.62
CA MET A 42 2.06 -2.93 9.39
C MET A 42 2.14 -3.26 10.87
N THR A 43 3.14 -2.72 11.55
CA THR A 43 3.39 -3.00 12.98
C THR A 43 2.74 -1.92 13.84
N GLY A 44 1.87 -2.34 14.74
CA GLY A 44 1.31 -1.53 15.82
C GLY A 44 2.01 -1.80 17.15
N GLN A 45 1.46 -1.27 18.23
CA GLN A 45 2.06 -1.38 19.57
C GLN A 45 2.09 -2.83 20.07
N ASN A 46 0.98 -3.55 19.91
CA ASN A 46 0.78 -4.90 20.47
C ASN A 46 0.43 -5.94 19.41
N MET A 47 0.39 -5.55 18.13
CA MET A 47 0.01 -6.44 17.05
C MET A 47 0.64 -6.05 15.72
N GLN A 48 0.65 -6.99 14.80
CA GLN A 48 0.98 -6.75 13.40
C GLN A 48 -0.24 -7.04 12.52
N VAL A 49 -0.40 -6.26 11.47
CA VAL A 49 -1.36 -6.53 10.40
C VAL A 49 -0.58 -6.83 9.13
N ARG A 50 -0.83 -7.99 8.52
CA ARG A 50 -0.20 -8.44 7.29
C ARG A 50 -1.22 -8.44 6.15
N ALA A 51 -1.00 -7.59 5.14
CA ALA A 51 -1.76 -7.66 3.89
C ALA A 51 -1.03 -8.56 2.91
N LEU A 52 -1.75 -9.49 2.27
CA LEU A 52 -1.20 -10.41 1.28
C LEU A 52 -1.55 -9.98 -0.15
N ASN A 53 -0.73 -10.37 -1.12
CA ASN A 53 -0.96 -10.13 -2.56
C ASN A 53 -1.27 -8.66 -2.88
N VAL A 54 -0.37 -7.78 -2.45
CA VAL A 54 -0.56 -6.33 -2.49
C VAL A 54 -0.25 -5.80 -3.87
N ALA A 55 -1.24 -5.20 -4.54
CA ALA A 55 -1.05 -4.57 -5.85
C ALA A 55 0.04 -3.48 -5.80
N SER A 56 1.12 -3.70 -6.54
CA SER A 56 2.39 -2.99 -6.46
C SER A 56 3.01 -2.84 -7.85
N TYR A 57 4.20 -2.26 -7.89
CA TYR A 57 5.04 -2.12 -9.06
C TYR A 57 6.40 -2.74 -8.77
N ARG A 58 7.01 -3.40 -9.76
CA ARG A 58 8.36 -3.96 -9.66
C ARG A 58 9.24 -3.39 -10.78
N CYS A 59 10.47 -3.03 -10.43
CA CYS A 59 11.47 -2.71 -11.43
C CYS A 59 11.98 -4.00 -12.10
N ASN A 60 12.01 -4.03 -13.43
CA ASN A 60 12.53 -5.17 -14.19
C ASN A 60 14.05 -5.13 -14.45
N ARG A 61 14.73 -4.12 -13.91
CA ARG A 61 16.19 -4.01 -13.90
C ARG A 61 16.73 -3.92 -12.47
N GLY A 62 17.91 -4.49 -12.26
CA GLY A 62 18.58 -4.49 -10.96
C GLY A 62 17.94 -5.45 -9.96
N ASP A 63 17.95 -5.09 -8.69
CA ASP A 63 17.56 -5.96 -7.56
C ASP A 63 16.05 -6.17 -7.41
N GLY A 64 15.25 -5.73 -8.39
CA GLY A 64 13.81 -5.96 -8.39
C GLY A 64 13.06 -5.12 -7.35
N GLU A 65 13.44 -3.85 -7.16
CA GLU A 65 12.77 -2.95 -6.21
C GLU A 65 11.26 -2.96 -6.39
N VAL A 66 10.54 -3.08 -5.28
CA VAL A 66 9.07 -3.15 -5.23
C VAL A 66 8.51 -1.90 -4.58
N TYR A 67 7.64 -1.21 -5.32
CA TYR A 67 6.90 -0.03 -4.84
C TYR A 67 5.43 -0.38 -4.71
N ARG A 68 4.85 -0.16 -3.53
CA ARG A 68 3.42 -0.44 -3.32
C ARG A 68 2.58 0.66 -3.96
N SER A 69 1.50 0.28 -4.64
CA SER A 69 0.59 1.26 -5.23
C SER A 69 -0.08 2.10 -4.14
N HIS A 70 -0.37 3.36 -4.45
CA HIS A 70 -1.06 4.24 -3.52
C HIS A 70 -2.45 3.72 -3.17
N GLU A 71 -3.17 3.12 -4.11
CA GLU A 71 -4.48 2.51 -3.91
C GLU A 71 -4.40 1.37 -2.88
N ALA A 72 -3.47 0.43 -3.07
CA ALA A 72 -3.30 -0.69 -2.15
C ALA A 72 -2.83 -0.22 -0.77
N MET A 73 -1.98 0.81 -0.70
CA MET A 73 -1.54 1.42 0.56
C MET A 73 -2.69 2.09 1.31
N VAL A 74 -3.57 2.83 0.62
CA VAL A 74 -4.76 3.43 1.23
C VAL A 74 -5.65 2.35 1.84
N GLU A 75 -5.88 1.27 1.09
CA GLU A 75 -6.73 0.17 1.56
C GLU A 75 -6.09 -0.57 2.75
N SER A 76 -4.82 -0.97 2.63
CA SER A 76 -4.12 -1.74 3.66
C SER A 76 -4.04 -0.96 4.96
N LEU A 77 -3.65 0.33 4.91
CA LEU A 77 -3.55 1.18 6.09
C LEU A 77 -4.93 1.47 6.71
N THR A 78 -5.98 1.60 5.89
CA THR A 78 -7.35 1.81 6.40
C THR A 78 -7.86 0.55 7.12
N LYS A 79 -7.66 -0.64 6.54
CA LYS A 79 -8.05 -1.92 7.16
C LYS A 79 -7.23 -2.18 8.43
N ALA A 80 -5.92 -2.00 8.38
CA ALA A 80 -5.05 -2.12 9.54
C ALA A 80 -5.42 -1.15 10.66
N SER A 81 -5.73 0.11 10.33
CA SER A 81 -6.19 1.12 11.29
C SER A 81 -7.43 0.67 12.06
N LYS A 82 -8.40 0.05 11.38
CA LYS A 82 -9.63 -0.44 12.02
C LYS A 82 -9.33 -1.59 12.98
N ILE A 83 -8.52 -2.54 12.54
CA ILE A 83 -8.13 -3.71 13.34
C ILE A 83 -7.33 -3.27 14.58
N MET A 84 -6.34 -2.40 14.41
CA MET A 84 -5.49 -1.91 15.50
C MET A 84 -6.31 -1.15 16.56
N ARG A 85 -7.20 -0.24 16.15
CA ARG A 85 -8.10 0.44 17.11
C ARG A 85 -9.01 -0.53 17.85
N HIS A 86 -9.54 -1.54 17.16
CA HIS A 86 -10.37 -2.56 17.80
C HIS A 86 -9.59 -3.38 18.84
N ASN A 87 -8.26 -3.47 18.71
CA ASN A 87 -7.37 -4.14 19.67
C ASN A 87 -6.67 -3.15 20.62
N GLY A 88 -7.19 -1.92 20.77
CA GLY A 88 -6.71 -0.95 21.74
C GLY A 88 -5.49 -0.11 21.33
N ASP A 89 -5.00 -0.23 20.09
CA ASP A 89 -3.95 0.64 19.57
C ASP A 89 -4.56 1.85 18.85
N ASP A 90 -4.59 2.99 19.55
CA ASP A 90 -5.08 4.27 19.01
C ASP A 90 -3.97 5.18 18.47
N VAL A 91 -2.71 4.89 18.77
CA VAL A 91 -1.56 5.73 18.41
C VAL A 91 -1.11 5.41 16.98
N THR A 92 -0.88 4.14 16.67
CA THR A 92 -0.41 3.71 15.33
C THR A 92 -1.38 4.15 14.22
N PRO A 93 -2.72 3.99 14.37
CA PRO A 93 -3.68 4.43 13.37
C PRO A 93 -3.79 5.95 13.21
N ARG A 94 -3.21 6.77 14.12
CA ARG A 94 -3.08 8.23 13.91
C ARG A 94 -1.95 8.54 12.95
N HIS A 95 -0.81 7.85 13.08
CA HIS A 95 0.32 7.99 12.16
C HIS A 95 -0.05 7.60 10.72
N PHE A 96 -0.90 6.59 10.55
CA PHE A 96 -1.39 6.19 9.22
C PHE A 96 -2.27 7.24 8.54
N ARG A 97 -2.93 8.14 9.29
CA ARG A 97 -3.88 9.11 8.70
C ARG A 97 -3.21 10.03 7.69
N GLU A 98 -2.00 10.49 7.98
CA GLU A 98 -1.29 11.42 7.10
C GLU A 98 -0.84 10.73 5.82
N SER A 99 -0.31 9.50 5.91
CA SER A 99 0.03 8.69 4.74
C SER A 99 -1.20 8.42 3.88
N ILE A 100 -2.33 8.01 4.48
CA ILE A 100 -3.60 7.79 3.77
C ILE A 100 -4.05 9.07 3.07
N ARG A 101 -3.97 10.24 3.73
CA ARG A 101 -4.35 11.53 3.16
C ARG A 101 -3.49 11.87 1.95
N ARG A 102 -2.17 11.70 2.06
CA ARG A 102 -1.22 11.95 0.96
C ARG A 102 -1.51 11.05 -0.23
N TYR A 103 -1.60 9.73 -0.03
CA TYR A 103 -1.88 8.79 -1.10
C TYR A 103 -3.22 9.06 -1.80
N ARG A 104 -4.27 9.41 -1.04
CA ARG A 104 -5.57 9.80 -1.65
C ARG A 104 -5.48 11.06 -2.49
N LYS A 105 -4.64 12.02 -2.11
CA LYS A 105 -4.39 13.22 -2.91
C LYS A 105 -3.67 12.83 -4.20
N ASP A 106 -2.60 12.05 -4.10
CA ASP A 106 -1.81 11.64 -5.27
C ASP A 106 -2.65 10.83 -6.28
N ILE A 107 -3.50 9.90 -5.81
CA ILE A 107 -4.43 9.15 -6.66
C ILE A 107 -5.39 10.10 -7.39
N ARG A 108 -5.91 11.12 -6.69
CA ARG A 108 -6.81 12.11 -7.29
C ARG A 108 -6.10 12.93 -8.36
N ASP A 109 -4.90 13.40 -8.05
CA ASP A 109 -4.11 14.23 -8.96
C ASP A 109 -3.72 13.45 -10.22
N GLN A 110 -3.35 12.16 -10.09
CA GLN A 110 -3.09 11.26 -11.22
C GLN A 110 -4.33 11.03 -12.11
N ARG A 111 -5.52 10.96 -11.52
CA ARG A 111 -6.77 10.81 -12.30
C ARG A 111 -7.14 12.07 -13.08
N LEU A 112 -6.75 13.25 -12.58
CA LEU A 112 -7.00 14.54 -13.22
C LEU A 112 -6.03 14.83 -14.37
N THR A 113 -4.82 14.28 -14.33
CA THR A 113 -3.79 14.48 -15.37
C THR A 113 -3.87 13.48 -16.52
N ARG A 114 -4.68 12.41 -16.40
CA ARG A 114 -4.94 11.49 -17.51
C ARG A 114 -5.76 12.22 -18.59
N PRO A 115 -5.28 12.28 -19.85
CA PRO A 115 -6.07 12.86 -20.93
C PRO A 115 -7.39 12.10 -21.00
N ARG A 116 -8.50 12.84 -20.90
CA ARG A 116 -9.80 12.29 -21.30
C ARG A 116 -9.68 12.03 -22.79
N ASN A 117 -9.54 10.78 -23.19
CA ASN A 117 -9.84 10.39 -24.56
C ASN A 117 -11.31 10.74 -24.78
N ILE A 118 -11.56 11.93 -25.31
CA ILE A 118 -12.82 12.31 -25.93
C ILE A 118 -12.83 11.50 -27.23
N LEU A 119 -13.49 10.34 -27.18
CA LEU A 119 -13.90 9.62 -28.38
C LEU A 119 -14.95 10.43 -29.12
#